data_AF-A0A0D8XEC6-F1
#
_entry.id   AF-A0A0D8XEC6-F1
#
_cell.length_a   1.000
_cell.length_b   1.000
_cell.length_c   1.000
_cell.angle_alpha   90.00
_cell.angle_beta   90.00
_cell.angle_gamma   90.00
#
_symmetry.space_group_name_H-M   'P 1'
#
loop_
_entity.id
_entity.type
_entity.pdbx_description
1 polymer ?
#
loop_
_entity_poly.entity_id
_entity_poly.type
_entity_poly.pdbx_seq_one_letter_code
_entity_poly.pdbx_strand_id
1 'polypeptide(L)'
;MMTSFAVLVGNIRKTFIPAQFKFLKPGQHAYDNYELLLLFRITTFLDVSMFWTNVMWVYCLQWHLCCRLGFLRFWFWLALLSFIAIIVMLAPMSYAINELDLSWCRFRPNSTLERLFDFTLLVTSEEDDDNHRDNRSFSAYLSYRMELSLSELLSHDDWIYTDVLVSSFFIALVLRLSQGYFMRTYASGAIGFAMAVIVLGWKVFYSLFLAVCVAIAILYASRRWLTSIVFVTSFVYLIFIRYLHYIVNVEELASQANVVQLIMTLRVIGLSFEVSDSHRARAESDLVERRKRFLESDPGILDILNYFYHFAGLFTAKMRSFVFSGPYYTYQMLLDSGNSVLFDHWSPISEIRERALRLCWSIPLFVIVNQLYPLDVGFKRTGLRSDEIWRMSFSQRMLYAAAVFIVFRARVYSAWAVAESICVVLGLGVYPVDSMPRIVVGPTDLEKFRELSWRPDIAYNSEAIVNLDIYEVEFRSTSDYQIEMGEGIRRGIRSWNKSVQSWLALYVYSRTNQMYRVELTMFVSALWHGTYAGYFMSFLAVPMCTSVEDTIFKYMPVNEFTNKRPLWFRYL
;
A
#
# COMPACT_ATOMS: atom_id res chain seq x y z
N MET A 1 -16.79 -1.33 2.46
CA MET A 1 -17.64 -1.06 3.64
C MET A 1 -17.24 -1.90 4.86
N MET A 2 -17.35 -3.24 4.87
CA MET A 2 -16.92 -4.07 6.02
C MET A 2 -15.42 -3.92 6.36
N THR A 3 -14.54 -3.97 5.37
CA THR A 3 -13.10 -3.66 5.50
C THR A 3 -12.88 -2.25 6.05
N SER A 4 -13.60 -1.27 5.51
CA SER A 4 -13.62 0.13 5.95
C SER A 4 -13.99 0.24 7.44
N PHE A 5 -15.00 -0.51 7.89
CA PHE A 5 -15.44 -0.56 9.28
C PHE A 5 -14.40 -1.21 10.20
N ALA A 6 -13.76 -2.31 9.78
CA ALA A 6 -12.70 -2.96 10.57
C ALA A 6 -11.44 -2.07 10.71
N VAL A 7 -11.05 -1.35 9.65
CA VAL A 7 -9.97 -0.35 9.70
C VAL A 7 -10.35 0.86 10.55
N LEU A 8 -11.62 1.29 10.51
CA LEU A 8 -12.13 2.36 11.35
C LEU A 8 -12.12 1.96 12.84
N VAL A 9 -12.65 0.79 13.19
CA VAL A 9 -12.62 0.21 14.55
C VAL A 9 -11.18 0.03 15.05
N GLY A 10 -10.27 -0.43 14.18
CA GLY A 10 -8.84 -0.54 14.49
C GLY A 10 -8.17 0.80 14.83
N ASN A 11 -8.60 1.91 14.21
CA ASN A 11 -8.10 3.26 14.51
C ASN A 11 -8.84 3.96 15.68
N ILE A 12 -10.14 3.66 15.86
CA ILE A 12 -11.00 4.14 16.95
C ILE A 12 -10.52 3.68 18.33
N ARG A 13 -9.65 2.66 18.40
CA ARG A 13 -9.08 2.13 19.64
C ARG A 13 -8.32 3.16 20.51
N LYS A 14 -7.98 4.34 19.98
CA LYS A 14 -7.37 5.44 20.74
C LYS A 14 -8.32 6.22 21.67
N THR A 15 -9.64 6.09 21.54
CA THR A 15 -10.60 7.03 22.18
C THR A 15 -11.80 6.37 22.89
N PHE A 16 -11.71 5.08 23.22
CA PHE A 16 -12.86 4.29 23.74
C PHE A 16 -13.03 4.30 25.27
N ILE A 17 -12.69 5.39 25.96
CA ILE A 17 -13.04 5.60 27.38
C ILE A 17 -13.85 6.90 27.50
N PRO A 18 -15.18 6.84 27.71
CA PRO A 18 -16.00 8.02 27.90
C PRO A 18 -15.57 8.80 29.15
N ALA A 19 -15.18 10.08 28.97
CA ALA A 19 -14.59 10.91 30.03
C ALA A 19 -15.52 11.24 31.22
N GLN A 20 -16.79 10.82 31.19
CA GLN A 20 -17.78 11.11 32.24
C GLN A 20 -18.74 9.93 32.48
N PHE A 21 -18.33 8.97 33.32
CA PHE A 21 -19.26 8.03 33.95
C PHE A 21 -19.99 8.70 35.12
N LYS A 22 -21.29 9.01 34.97
CA LYS A 22 -22.13 9.64 36.02
C LYS A 22 -22.27 8.84 37.34
N PHE A 23 -21.73 7.62 37.42
CA PHE A 23 -21.74 6.77 38.61
C PHE A 23 -20.45 6.88 39.46
N LEU A 24 -19.39 7.51 38.97
CA LEU A 24 -18.20 7.79 39.78
C LEU A 24 -18.46 8.98 40.70
N LYS A 25 -18.01 8.88 41.96
CA LYS A 25 -18.07 10.01 42.90
C LYS A 25 -17.06 11.09 42.47
N PRO A 26 -17.32 12.38 42.76
CA PRO A 26 -16.36 13.45 42.47
C PRO A 26 -14.98 13.13 43.07
N GLY A 27 -13.94 13.17 42.25
CA GLY A 27 -12.56 12.86 42.65
C GLY A 27 -12.05 11.43 42.35
N GLN A 28 -12.85 10.57 41.71
CA GLN A 28 -12.36 9.26 41.22
C GLN A 28 -12.22 9.27 39.70
N HIS A 29 -11.05 8.92 39.14
CA HIS A 29 -10.88 8.81 37.70
C HIS A 29 -11.30 7.41 37.20
N ALA A 30 -11.79 7.34 35.95
CA ALA A 30 -12.24 6.09 35.34
C ALA A 30 -11.10 5.07 35.12
N TYR A 31 -9.84 5.50 35.24
CA TYR A 31 -8.66 4.65 35.13
C TYR A 31 -8.31 3.92 36.44
N ASP A 32 -8.69 4.48 37.59
CA ASP A 32 -8.33 3.96 38.92
C ASP A 32 -9.20 2.75 39.33
N ASN A 33 -10.35 2.59 38.67
CA ASN A 33 -11.38 1.65 39.06
C ASN A 33 -11.30 0.36 38.22
N TYR A 34 -10.51 -0.60 38.69
CA TYR A 34 -10.26 -1.88 38.02
C TYR A 34 -11.55 -2.63 37.65
N GLU A 35 -12.54 -2.66 38.53
CA GLU A 35 -13.86 -3.27 38.28
C GLU A 35 -14.55 -2.65 37.05
N LEU A 36 -14.49 -1.33 36.91
CA LEU A 36 -15.11 -0.61 35.79
C LEU A 36 -14.38 -0.89 34.46
N LEU A 37 -13.05 -0.94 34.49
CA LEU A 37 -12.22 -1.30 33.32
C LEU A 37 -12.37 -2.77 32.94
N LEU A 38 -12.50 -3.67 33.92
CA LEU A 38 -12.77 -5.10 33.69
C LEU A 38 -14.16 -5.29 33.09
N LEU A 39 -15.18 -4.65 33.66
CA LEU A 39 -16.54 -4.63 33.11
C LEU A 39 -16.55 -4.09 31.68
N PHE A 40 -15.84 -2.99 31.38
CA PHE A 40 -15.78 -2.42 30.04
C PHE A 40 -15.02 -3.29 29.03
N ARG A 41 -13.97 -3.99 29.47
CA ARG A 41 -13.28 -5.02 28.66
C ARG A 41 -14.20 -6.21 28.40
N ILE A 42 -14.98 -6.63 29.38
CA ILE A 42 -15.97 -7.71 29.27
C ILE A 42 -17.13 -7.30 28.36
N THR A 43 -17.69 -6.09 28.45
CA THR A 43 -18.74 -5.64 27.52
C THR A 43 -18.19 -5.44 26.11
N THR A 44 -16.99 -4.87 25.93
CA THR A 44 -16.38 -4.77 24.60
C THR A 44 -16.09 -6.16 24.01
N PHE A 45 -15.64 -7.11 24.84
CA PHE A 45 -15.49 -8.51 24.43
C PHE A 45 -16.84 -9.14 24.09
N LEU A 46 -17.88 -8.94 24.90
CA LEU A 46 -19.23 -9.46 24.67
C LEU A 46 -19.92 -8.82 23.47
N ASP A 47 -19.69 -7.55 23.14
CA ASP A 47 -20.23 -6.89 21.94
C ASP A 47 -19.51 -7.37 20.68
N VAL A 48 -18.18 -7.51 20.74
CA VAL A 48 -17.40 -8.12 19.65
C VAL A 48 -17.77 -9.60 19.48
N SER A 49 -17.94 -10.33 20.58
CA SER A 49 -18.41 -11.71 20.58
C SER A 49 -19.86 -11.82 20.14
N MET A 50 -20.78 -10.92 20.49
CA MET A 50 -22.17 -10.95 20.00
C MET A 50 -22.26 -10.54 18.54
N PHE A 51 -21.42 -9.62 18.06
CA PHE A 51 -21.24 -9.37 16.63
C PHE A 51 -20.76 -10.66 15.94
N TRP A 52 -19.68 -11.28 16.42
CA TRP A 52 -19.18 -12.54 15.88
C TRP A 52 -20.13 -13.73 16.08
N THR A 53 -21.00 -13.74 17.10
CA THR A 53 -21.99 -14.80 17.35
C THR A 53 -23.22 -14.61 16.46
N ASN A 54 -23.65 -13.37 16.18
CA ASN A 54 -24.68 -13.12 15.18
C ASN A 54 -24.17 -13.40 13.76
N VAL A 55 -22.92 -13.02 13.47
CA VAL A 55 -22.23 -13.40 12.23
C VAL A 55 -22.05 -14.93 12.15
N MET A 56 -21.66 -15.60 13.24
CA MET A 56 -21.59 -17.06 13.31
C MET A 56 -22.95 -17.73 13.29
N TRP A 57 -24.03 -17.08 13.73
CA TRP A 57 -25.40 -17.57 13.61
C TRP A 57 -25.88 -17.54 12.15
N VAL A 58 -25.55 -16.47 11.42
CA VAL A 58 -25.69 -16.43 9.96
C VAL A 58 -24.81 -17.51 9.29
N TYR A 59 -23.58 -17.73 9.77
CA TYR A 59 -22.77 -18.87 9.33
C TYR A 59 -23.31 -20.24 9.79
N CYS A 60 -24.14 -20.34 10.84
CA CYS A 60 -24.83 -21.57 11.26
C CYS A 60 -26.08 -21.85 10.40
N LEU A 61 -26.73 -20.81 9.88
CA LEU A 61 -27.71 -20.94 8.80
C LEU A 61 -27.03 -21.40 7.50
N GLN A 62 -25.80 -20.94 7.22
CA GLN A 62 -24.98 -21.40 6.10
C GLN A 62 -24.26 -22.75 6.35
N TRP A 63 -24.08 -23.16 7.60
CA TRP A 63 -23.51 -24.45 8.02
C TRP A 63 -24.35 -25.62 7.52
N HIS A 64 -25.68 -25.45 7.52
CA HIS A 64 -26.60 -26.41 6.92
C HIS A 64 -26.33 -26.65 5.41
N LEU A 65 -25.69 -25.69 4.73
CA LEU A 65 -25.19 -25.80 3.36
C LEU A 65 -23.76 -26.41 3.33
N CYS A 66 -22.87 -25.96 4.23
CA CYS A 66 -21.48 -26.43 4.32
C CYS A 66 -21.33 -27.90 4.75
N CYS A 67 -22.31 -28.49 5.44
CA CYS A 67 -22.35 -29.91 5.78
C CYS A 67 -22.24 -30.85 4.55
N ARG A 68 -22.43 -30.34 3.31
CA ARG A 68 -22.20 -31.10 2.07
C ARG A 68 -20.75 -31.08 1.55
N LEU A 69 -19.82 -30.30 2.12
CA LEU A 69 -18.55 -29.94 1.45
C LEU A 69 -17.23 -30.16 2.24
N GLY A 70 -17.26 -30.78 3.43
CA GLY A 70 -16.05 -31.37 4.04
C GLY A 70 -15.57 -30.75 5.36
N PHE A 71 -16.18 -31.20 6.46
CA PHE A 71 -16.00 -30.75 7.85
C PHE A 71 -14.53 -30.62 8.33
N LEU A 72 -13.67 -31.60 8.06
CA LEU A 72 -12.34 -31.70 8.67
C LEU A 72 -11.38 -30.54 8.35
N ARG A 73 -11.44 -29.97 7.13
CA ARG A 73 -10.50 -28.92 6.70
C ARG A 73 -10.74 -27.59 7.42
N PHE A 74 -12.00 -27.27 7.72
CA PHE A 74 -12.37 -26.04 8.43
C PHE A 74 -11.80 -26.02 9.85
N TRP A 75 -12.01 -27.10 10.60
CA TRP A 75 -11.53 -27.22 11.99
C TRP A 75 -10.01 -27.18 12.12
N PHE A 76 -9.28 -27.78 11.18
CA PHE A 76 -7.82 -27.69 11.15
C PHE A 76 -7.31 -26.25 11.01
N TRP A 77 -7.88 -25.47 10.08
CA TRP A 77 -7.50 -24.07 9.89
C TRP A 77 -7.90 -23.17 11.06
N LEU A 78 -9.08 -23.39 11.65
CA LEU A 78 -9.54 -22.66 12.84
C LEU A 78 -8.62 -22.92 14.05
N ALA A 79 -8.23 -24.18 14.26
CA ALA A 79 -7.28 -24.55 15.32
C ALA A 79 -5.89 -23.93 15.09
N LEU A 80 -5.38 -23.96 13.86
CA LEU A 80 -4.08 -23.37 13.51
C LEU A 80 -4.06 -21.84 13.72
N LEU A 81 -5.12 -21.13 13.30
CA LEU A 81 -5.27 -19.69 13.53
C LEU A 81 -5.32 -19.36 15.03
N SER A 82 -6.05 -20.17 15.81
CA SER A 82 -6.16 -20.00 17.26
C SER A 82 -4.82 -20.22 17.97
N PHE A 83 -4.07 -21.25 17.56
CA PHE A 83 -2.74 -21.57 18.08
C PHE A 83 -1.72 -20.46 17.80
N ILE A 84 -1.69 -19.95 16.56
CA ILE A 84 -0.81 -18.83 16.17
C ILE A 84 -1.17 -17.56 16.96
N ALA A 85 -2.45 -17.23 17.11
CA ALA A 85 -2.88 -16.07 17.89
C ALA A 85 -2.48 -16.17 19.37
N ILE A 86 -2.60 -17.36 19.98
CA ILE A 86 -2.21 -17.59 21.38
C ILE A 86 -0.68 -17.44 21.55
N ILE A 87 0.13 -18.09 20.72
CA ILE A 87 1.59 -18.10 20.88
C ILE A 87 2.25 -16.78 20.44
N VAL A 88 1.81 -16.19 19.32
CA VAL A 88 2.49 -15.01 18.75
C VAL A 88 1.98 -13.69 19.33
N MET A 89 0.71 -13.63 19.76
CA MET A 89 0.12 -12.39 20.29
C MET A 89 -0.18 -12.47 21.79
N LEU A 90 -0.85 -13.52 22.24
CA LEU A 90 -1.49 -13.51 23.56
C LEU A 90 -0.51 -13.83 24.71
N ALA A 91 0.32 -14.87 24.56
CA ALA A 91 1.31 -15.25 25.57
C ALA A 91 2.42 -14.18 25.77
N PRO A 92 3.05 -13.60 24.73
CA PRO A 92 4.08 -12.58 24.91
C PRO A 92 3.53 -11.30 25.56
N MET A 93 2.34 -10.86 25.14
CA MET A 93 1.63 -9.75 25.80
C MET A 93 1.34 -10.05 27.27
N SER A 94 0.89 -11.26 27.61
CA SER A 94 0.55 -11.64 28.99
C SER A 94 1.75 -11.66 29.95
N TYR A 95 2.99 -11.67 29.43
CA TYR A 95 4.20 -11.52 30.22
C TYR A 95 4.57 -10.03 30.39
N ALA A 96 4.60 -9.25 29.30
CA ALA A 96 4.99 -7.84 29.32
C ALA A 96 3.96 -6.91 30.01
N ILE A 97 2.67 -7.26 29.99
CA ILE A 97 1.53 -6.47 30.49
C ILE A 97 1.70 -5.88 31.91
N ASN A 98 2.44 -6.56 32.80
CA ASN A 98 2.58 -6.15 34.19
C ASN A 98 3.67 -5.08 34.39
N GLU A 99 4.73 -5.13 33.56
CA GLU A 99 5.88 -4.22 33.59
C GLU A 99 5.63 -2.94 32.76
N LEU A 100 4.63 -2.96 31.87
CA LEU A 100 4.28 -1.85 30.98
C LEU A 100 3.50 -0.72 31.68
N ASP A 101 3.78 0.51 31.27
CA ASP A 101 3.07 1.73 31.61
C ASP A 101 1.62 1.74 31.04
N LEU A 102 0.77 2.64 31.55
CA LEU A 102 -0.61 2.88 31.09
C LEU A 102 -0.71 3.19 29.57
N SER A 103 0.37 3.66 28.94
CA SER A 103 0.47 3.84 27.47
C SER A 103 0.71 2.55 26.68
N TRP A 104 1.16 1.47 27.33
CA TRP A 104 1.60 0.19 26.74
C TRP A 104 2.76 0.30 25.73
N CYS A 105 3.38 1.47 25.59
CA CYS A 105 4.50 1.74 24.68
C CYS A 105 5.83 1.96 25.40
N ARG A 106 5.83 1.96 26.74
CA ARG A 106 7.01 2.09 27.62
C ARG A 106 6.86 1.14 28.80
N PHE A 107 7.98 0.73 29.39
CA PHE A 107 7.96 0.10 30.71
C PHE A 107 7.69 1.14 31.80
N ARG A 108 7.34 0.69 33.01
CA ARG A 108 7.12 1.59 34.15
C ARG A 108 8.46 2.02 34.78
N PRO A 109 8.53 3.27 35.28
CA PRO A 109 9.61 3.73 36.14
C PRO A 109 9.97 2.74 37.25
N ASN A 110 11.24 2.36 37.30
CA ASN A 110 11.85 1.38 38.18
C ASN A 110 11.34 -0.08 38.06
N SER A 111 10.70 -0.47 36.95
CA SER A 111 10.35 -1.89 36.69
C SER A 111 11.60 -2.76 36.46
N THR A 112 11.46 -4.09 36.50
CA THR A 112 12.60 -5.01 36.33
C THR A 112 13.12 -5.06 34.90
N LEU A 113 12.23 -4.86 33.91
CA LEU A 113 12.63 -4.67 32.51
C LEU A 113 13.24 -3.29 32.27
N GLU A 114 12.69 -2.21 32.81
CA GLU A 114 13.25 -0.86 32.60
C GLU A 114 14.68 -0.72 33.16
N ARG A 115 14.95 -1.24 34.36
CA ARG A 115 16.31 -1.26 34.96
C ARG A 115 17.31 -2.14 34.18
N LEU A 116 16.85 -2.91 33.20
CA LEU A 116 17.67 -3.70 32.29
C LEU A 116 18.04 -2.91 31.01
N PHE A 117 17.45 -1.73 30.79
CA PHE A 117 17.61 -0.92 29.57
C PHE A 117 18.04 0.54 29.82
N ASP A 118 17.60 1.20 30.90
CA ASP A 118 17.89 2.62 31.13
C ASP A 118 19.08 2.88 32.08
N PHE A 119 20.20 3.29 31.50
CA PHE A 119 21.34 3.94 32.19
C PHE A 119 21.81 5.22 31.47
N THR A 120 20.97 5.81 30.62
CA THR A 120 21.35 6.99 29.80
C THR A 120 20.16 7.93 29.60
N LEU A 121 20.43 9.24 29.52
CA LEU A 121 19.48 10.33 29.18
C LEU A 121 18.50 10.78 30.29
N LEU A 122 19.07 11.33 31.37
CA LEU A 122 18.53 12.58 31.95
C LEU A 122 19.07 13.78 31.13
N VAL A 123 18.49 14.98 31.34
CA VAL A 123 18.65 16.23 30.54
C VAL A 123 17.74 16.23 29.29
N THR A 124 16.85 17.21 29.01
CA THR A 124 16.52 18.52 29.64
C THR A 124 15.07 18.64 30.16
N SER A 125 14.83 19.63 31.03
CA SER A 125 13.54 20.27 31.35
C SER A 125 13.63 21.79 31.08
N GLU A 126 12.58 22.56 31.41
CA GLU A 126 12.49 24.05 31.31
C GLU A 126 12.47 24.59 29.86
N GLU A 127 11.86 25.73 29.49
CA GLU A 127 10.76 26.57 30.03
C GLU A 127 10.08 27.26 28.78
N ASP A 128 9.16 28.23 28.77
CA ASP A 128 8.65 29.24 29.72
C ASP A 128 7.17 29.59 29.36
N ASP A 129 6.56 30.58 30.02
CA ASP A 129 5.23 31.17 29.73
C ASP A 129 5.33 32.46 28.86
N ASP A 130 4.20 32.97 28.34
CA ASP A 130 3.80 34.42 28.34
C ASP A 130 2.52 34.67 27.49
N ASN A 131 1.83 35.77 27.78
CA ASN A 131 0.47 36.09 27.36
C ASN A 131 0.31 37.58 27.03
N HIS A 132 0.11 37.91 25.74
CA HIS A 132 -0.33 39.24 25.32
C HIS A 132 -1.38 39.22 24.21
N ARG A 133 -2.34 40.16 24.30
CA ARG A 133 -3.32 40.48 23.25
C ARG A 133 -2.86 41.72 22.51
N ASP A 134 -3.15 41.82 21.22
CA ASP A 134 -3.33 43.13 20.58
C ASP A 134 -4.36 43.09 19.43
N ASN A 135 -4.99 44.24 19.17
CA ASN A 135 -6.04 44.42 18.16
C ASN A 135 -5.43 44.78 16.80
N ARG A 136 -5.66 43.93 15.78
CA ARG A 136 -5.46 44.31 14.38
C ARG A 136 -6.73 44.08 13.56
N SER A 137 -6.96 44.97 12.59
CA SER A 137 -8.21 45.05 11.85
C SER A 137 -8.48 43.79 11.00
N PHE A 138 -9.73 43.32 11.07
CA PHE A 138 -10.19 42.07 10.45
C PHE A 138 -9.88 41.96 8.94
N SER A 139 -9.88 43.08 8.22
CA SER A 139 -9.54 43.16 6.79
C SER A 139 -8.07 42.80 6.51
N ALA A 140 -7.12 43.34 7.29
CA ALA A 140 -5.71 43.00 7.16
C ALA A 140 -5.44 41.53 7.51
N TYR A 141 -6.15 41.01 8.52
CA TYR A 141 -6.10 39.60 8.91
C TYR A 141 -6.63 38.68 7.79
N LEU A 142 -7.66 39.11 7.04
CA LEU A 142 -8.20 38.37 5.89
C LEU A 142 -7.23 38.33 4.71
N SER A 143 -6.58 39.45 4.36
CA SER A 143 -5.60 39.49 3.28
C SER A 143 -4.42 38.57 3.58
N TYR A 144 -3.84 38.67 4.78
CA TYR A 144 -2.70 37.85 5.21
C TYR A 144 -3.05 36.35 5.34
N ARG A 145 -4.29 36.03 5.77
CA ARG A 145 -4.76 34.63 5.83
C ARG A 145 -4.88 33.95 4.48
N MET A 146 -5.13 34.69 3.39
CA MET A 146 -5.35 34.06 2.10
C MET A 146 -4.03 33.49 1.55
N GLU A 147 -2.91 34.18 1.76
CA GLU A 147 -1.56 33.72 1.40
C GLU A 147 -1.07 32.58 2.32
N LEU A 148 -1.38 32.60 3.62
CA LEU A 148 -1.05 31.50 4.56
C LEU A 148 -1.84 30.20 4.32
N SER A 149 -2.92 30.23 3.53
CA SER A 149 -3.87 29.11 3.42
C SER A 149 -3.32 27.84 2.75
N LEU A 150 -2.23 27.96 1.99
CA LEU A 150 -1.59 26.82 1.31
C LEU A 150 -0.58 26.09 2.21
N SER A 151 0.24 26.82 2.97
CA SER A 151 1.27 26.23 3.82
C SER A 151 0.70 25.43 4.99
N GLU A 152 -0.44 25.86 5.57
CA GLU A 152 -1.15 25.12 6.63
C GLU A 152 -1.91 23.86 6.13
N LEU A 153 -2.14 23.72 4.82
CA LEU A 153 -2.96 22.63 4.26
C LEU A 153 -2.22 21.27 4.24
N LEU A 154 -0.91 21.32 4.08
CA LEU A 154 0.00 20.20 3.84
C LEU A 154 1.02 20.15 4.98
N SER A 155 1.33 18.95 5.49
CA SER A 155 2.40 18.81 6.48
C SER A 155 3.76 19.23 5.91
N HIS A 156 4.73 19.57 6.76
CA HIS A 156 6.13 19.77 6.35
C HIS A 156 6.67 18.55 5.58
N ASP A 157 6.34 17.34 6.06
CA ASP A 157 6.57 16.08 5.32
C ASP A 157 5.95 16.10 3.92
N ASP A 158 4.68 16.49 3.82
CA ASP A 158 3.89 16.43 2.58
C ASP A 158 4.47 17.39 1.52
N TRP A 159 5.04 18.51 1.95
CA TRP A 159 5.82 19.43 1.10
C TRP A 159 7.12 18.79 0.60
N ILE A 160 7.92 18.15 1.47
CA ILE A 160 9.13 17.41 1.05
C ILE A 160 8.78 16.36 -0.02
N TYR A 161 7.68 15.61 0.18
CA TYR A 161 7.25 14.62 -0.81
C TYR A 161 6.76 15.23 -2.12
N THR A 162 6.09 16.39 -2.07
CA THR A 162 5.62 17.10 -3.25
C THR A 162 6.81 17.62 -4.06
N ASP A 163 7.81 18.22 -3.38
CA ASP A 163 9.06 18.65 -4.00
C ASP A 163 9.85 17.48 -4.59
N VAL A 164 10.08 16.39 -3.85
CA VAL A 164 10.78 15.20 -4.36
C VAL A 164 10.09 14.61 -5.59
N LEU A 165 8.76 14.60 -5.64
CA LEU A 165 8.00 14.05 -6.76
C LEU A 165 7.98 14.99 -7.99
N VAL A 166 7.91 16.31 -7.77
CA VAL A 166 8.00 17.33 -8.83
C VAL A 166 9.42 17.42 -9.38
N SER A 167 10.44 17.42 -8.52
CA SER A 167 11.85 17.35 -8.90
C SER A 167 12.16 16.06 -9.67
N SER A 168 11.60 14.91 -9.28
CA SER A 168 11.69 13.67 -10.07
C SER A 168 11.14 13.84 -11.49
N PHE A 169 10.04 14.56 -11.67
CA PHE A 169 9.46 14.82 -12.99
C PHE A 169 10.34 15.74 -13.84
N PHE A 170 10.91 16.80 -13.27
CA PHE A 170 11.87 17.65 -13.98
C PHE A 170 13.17 16.90 -14.33
N ILE A 171 13.70 16.08 -13.42
CA ILE A 171 14.85 15.19 -13.67
C ILE A 171 14.56 14.23 -14.83
N ALA A 172 13.36 13.63 -14.87
CA ALA A 172 12.95 12.75 -15.97
C ALA A 172 12.93 13.49 -17.32
N LEU A 173 12.44 14.73 -17.36
CA LEU A 173 12.46 15.56 -18.58
C LEU A 173 13.89 15.87 -19.03
N VAL A 174 14.79 16.23 -18.11
CA VAL A 174 16.22 16.49 -18.42
C VAL A 174 16.91 15.23 -18.95
N LEU A 175 16.66 14.05 -18.34
CA LEU A 175 17.20 12.78 -18.82
C LEU A 175 16.65 12.40 -20.21
N ARG A 176 15.36 12.66 -20.48
CA ARG A 176 14.74 12.46 -21.80
C ARG A 176 15.44 13.32 -22.88
N LEU A 177 15.71 14.59 -22.57
CA LEU A 177 16.40 15.54 -23.46
C LEU A 177 17.89 15.20 -23.65
N SER A 178 18.55 14.59 -22.66
CA SER A 178 19.93 14.11 -22.81
C SER A 178 19.99 12.98 -23.85
N GLN A 179 20.91 13.06 -24.83
CA GLN A 179 21.02 12.06 -25.91
C GLN A 179 21.99 10.90 -25.60
N GLY A 180 22.70 10.92 -24.48
CA GLY A 180 23.66 9.88 -24.13
C GLY A 180 22.97 8.62 -23.58
N TYR A 181 23.03 7.50 -24.32
CA TYR A 181 22.51 6.19 -23.85
C TYR A 181 23.01 5.83 -22.44
N PHE A 182 24.32 5.94 -22.19
CA PHE A 182 24.91 5.66 -20.88
C PHE A 182 24.34 6.55 -19.75
N MET A 183 24.03 7.83 -20.04
CA MET A 183 23.38 8.73 -19.08
C MET A 183 21.94 8.28 -18.80
N ARG A 184 21.14 8.01 -19.84
CA ARG A 184 19.76 7.51 -19.68
C ARG A 184 19.70 6.22 -18.84
N THR A 185 20.56 5.25 -19.14
CA THR A 185 20.59 3.96 -18.46
C THR A 185 21.10 4.03 -17.02
N TYR A 186 22.25 4.64 -16.76
CA TYR A 186 22.94 4.54 -15.46
C TYR A 186 22.80 5.76 -14.55
N ALA A 187 22.55 6.96 -15.08
CA ALA A 187 22.32 8.12 -14.21
C ALA A 187 21.01 7.96 -13.42
N SER A 188 20.02 7.26 -13.96
CA SER A 188 18.70 7.08 -13.33
C SER A 188 18.76 6.31 -11.99
N GLY A 189 19.62 5.30 -11.86
CA GLY A 189 19.87 4.64 -10.56
C GLY A 189 20.80 5.44 -9.65
N ALA A 190 21.82 6.12 -10.20
CA ALA A 190 22.72 6.96 -9.42
C ALA A 190 21.99 8.17 -8.79
N ILE A 191 21.13 8.84 -9.55
CA ILE A 191 20.27 9.93 -9.07
C ILE A 191 19.26 9.40 -8.05
N GLY A 192 18.63 8.25 -8.30
CA GLY A 192 17.71 7.65 -7.33
C GLY A 192 18.37 7.24 -6.02
N PHE A 193 19.61 6.77 -6.05
CA PHE A 193 20.40 6.55 -4.83
C PHE A 193 20.80 7.87 -4.14
N ALA A 194 21.22 8.90 -4.88
CA ALA A 194 21.51 10.22 -4.32
C ALA A 194 20.28 10.84 -3.62
N MET A 195 19.11 10.76 -4.27
CA MET A 195 17.83 11.16 -3.67
C MET A 195 17.47 10.30 -2.44
N ALA A 196 17.85 9.01 -2.41
CA ALA A 196 17.66 8.16 -1.24
C ALA A 196 18.51 8.63 -0.06
N VAL A 197 19.78 8.98 -0.30
CA VAL A 197 20.67 9.55 0.73
C VAL A 197 20.13 10.89 1.24
N ILE A 198 19.63 11.76 0.35
CA ILE A 198 19.07 13.08 0.73
C ILE A 198 17.79 12.94 1.57
N VAL A 199 16.85 12.07 1.17
CA VAL A 199 15.53 11.94 1.83
C VAL A 199 15.57 11.05 3.09
N LEU A 200 16.50 10.08 3.16
CA LEU A 200 16.57 9.12 4.26
C LEU A 200 17.73 9.38 5.24
N GLY A 201 18.75 10.14 4.84
CA GLY A 201 20.04 10.19 5.53
C GLY A 201 20.60 8.78 5.75
N TRP A 202 21.19 8.54 6.93
CA TRP A 202 21.66 7.21 7.35
C TRP A 202 20.61 6.09 7.29
N LYS A 203 19.31 6.40 7.29
CA LYS A 203 18.26 5.36 7.22
C LYS A 203 18.19 4.68 5.83
N VAL A 204 18.94 5.18 4.83
CA VAL A 204 19.18 4.47 3.55
C VAL A 204 19.87 3.11 3.75
N PHE A 205 20.73 2.96 4.78
CA PHE A 205 21.54 1.75 4.95
C PHE A 205 20.72 0.46 5.16
N TYR A 206 19.50 0.55 5.71
CA TYR A 206 18.57 -0.58 5.79
C TYR A 206 18.16 -1.11 4.40
N SER A 207 17.88 -0.20 3.47
CA SER A 207 17.56 -0.57 2.08
C SER A 207 18.80 -1.11 1.34
N LEU A 208 19.96 -0.49 1.59
CA LEU A 208 21.22 -0.82 0.90
C LEU A 208 21.76 -2.20 1.32
N PHE A 209 21.62 -2.55 2.60
CA PHE A 209 21.99 -3.89 3.09
C PHE A 209 21.21 -4.99 2.36
N LEU A 210 19.88 -4.89 2.28
CA LEU A 210 19.07 -5.87 1.52
C LEU A 210 19.43 -5.87 0.03
N ALA A 211 19.63 -4.69 -0.57
CA ALA A 211 20.01 -4.54 -1.98
C ALA A 211 21.31 -5.29 -2.31
N VAL A 212 22.36 -5.07 -1.52
CA VAL A 212 23.68 -5.70 -1.73
C VAL A 212 23.62 -7.20 -1.42
N CYS A 213 22.99 -7.61 -0.32
CA CYS A 213 22.87 -9.02 0.03
C CYS A 213 22.14 -9.83 -1.05
N VAL A 214 21.09 -9.29 -1.67
CA VAL A 214 20.38 -10.00 -2.75
C VAL A 214 21.05 -9.85 -4.10
N ALA A 215 21.75 -8.74 -4.40
CA ALA A 215 22.60 -8.67 -5.59
C ALA A 215 23.68 -9.78 -5.57
N ILE A 216 24.31 -9.98 -4.41
CA ILE A 216 25.24 -11.11 -4.18
C ILE A 216 24.51 -12.46 -4.31
N ALA A 217 23.31 -12.61 -3.73
CA ALA A 217 22.55 -13.86 -3.84
C ALA A 217 22.19 -14.21 -5.30
N ILE A 218 21.78 -13.23 -6.12
CA ILE A 218 21.45 -13.43 -7.55
C ILE A 218 22.66 -13.95 -8.33
N LEU A 219 23.87 -13.46 -8.01
CA LEU A 219 25.12 -13.82 -8.70
C LEU A 219 25.69 -15.18 -8.24
N TYR A 220 25.59 -15.52 -6.95
CA TYR A 220 26.32 -16.65 -6.35
C TYR A 220 25.46 -17.77 -5.75
N ALA A 221 24.17 -17.56 -5.47
CA ALA A 221 23.36 -18.58 -4.79
C ALA A 221 22.92 -19.71 -5.72
N SER A 222 22.71 -20.91 -5.15
CA SER A 222 22.23 -22.06 -5.92
C SER A 222 20.84 -21.80 -6.53
N ARG A 223 20.76 -21.84 -7.87
CA ARG A 223 19.61 -21.36 -8.65
C ARG A 223 18.27 -22.03 -8.29
N ARG A 224 18.30 -23.26 -7.76
CA ARG A 224 17.13 -24.00 -7.29
C ARG A 224 16.47 -23.40 -6.04
N TRP A 225 17.23 -22.70 -5.21
CA TRP A 225 16.75 -22.13 -3.94
C TRP A 225 16.71 -20.60 -3.93
N LEU A 226 17.34 -19.93 -4.91
CA LEU A 226 17.44 -18.46 -5.03
C LEU A 226 16.12 -17.75 -4.73
N THR A 227 15.04 -18.11 -5.42
CA THR A 227 13.72 -17.44 -5.29
C THR A 227 13.11 -17.63 -3.90
N SER A 228 13.17 -18.85 -3.34
CA SER A 228 12.68 -19.13 -1.99
C SER A 228 13.49 -18.40 -0.92
N ILE A 229 14.82 -18.38 -1.05
CA ILE A 229 15.71 -17.67 -0.14
C ILE A 229 15.41 -16.16 -0.19
N VAL A 230 15.44 -15.56 -1.39
CA VAL A 230 15.21 -14.11 -1.54
C VAL A 230 13.81 -13.72 -1.06
N PHE A 231 12.78 -14.50 -1.36
CA PHE A 231 11.41 -14.23 -0.89
C PHE A 231 11.32 -14.26 0.64
N VAL A 232 11.76 -15.36 1.27
CA VAL A 232 11.67 -15.51 2.74
C VAL A 232 12.56 -14.50 3.45
N THR A 233 13.82 -14.35 3.05
CA THR A 233 14.75 -13.39 3.66
C THR A 233 14.27 -11.96 3.51
N SER A 234 13.68 -11.55 2.37
CA SER A 234 13.17 -10.18 2.20
C SER A 234 11.98 -9.89 3.11
N PHE A 235 11.03 -10.82 3.25
CA PHE A 235 9.89 -10.65 4.17
C PHE A 235 10.30 -10.73 5.65
N VAL A 236 11.22 -11.63 6.02
CA VAL A 236 11.79 -11.69 7.37
C VAL A 236 12.56 -10.40 7.70
N TYR A 237 13.34 -9.86 6.75
CA TYR A 237 14.04 -8.58 6.92
C TYR A 237 13.07 -7.40 7.06
N LEU A 238 12.00 -7.36 6.26
CA LEU A 238 10.95 -6.33 6.35
C LEU A 238 10.24 -6.35 7.72
N ILE A 239 10.05 -7.53 8.32
CA ILE A 239 9.55 -7.68 9.70
C ILE A 239 10.61 -7.23 10.71
N PHE A 240 11.86 -7.70 10.55
CA PHE A 240 12.97 -7.39 11.46
C PHE A 240 13.20 -5.88 11.60
N ILE A 241 13.31 -5.12 10.50
CA ILE A 241 13.55 -3.66 10.59
C ILE A 241 12.38 -2.89 11.20
N ARG A 242 11.15 -3.44 11.16
CA ARG A 242 9.97 -2.84 11.81
C ARG A 242 9.96 -3.08 13.32
N TYR A 243 10.57 -4.17 13.79
CA TYR A 243 10.72 -4.47 15.22
C TYR A 243 12.10 -4.11 15.80
N LEU A 244 13.05 -3.66 14.98
CA LEU A 244 14.43 -3.39 15.39
C LEU A 244 14.53 -2.42 16.58
N HIS A 245 13.67 -1.41 16.65
CA HIS A 245 13.60 -0.43 17.74
C HIS A 245 13.13 -1.00 19.09
N TYR A 246 12.56 -2.21 19.12
CA TYR A 246 12.27 -2.96 20.36
C TYR A 246 13.42 -3.87 20.80
N ILE A 247 14.44 -4.05 19.94
CA ILE A 247 15.56 -4.99 20.14
C ILE A 247 16.87 -4.23 20.39
N VAL A 248 17.03 -3.07 19.76
CA VAL A 248 18.21 -2.19 19.85
C VAL A 248 17.70 -0.76 20.05
N ASN A 249 18.37 0.02 20.90
CA ASN A 249 18.03 1.43 21.16
C ASN A 249 18.32 2.31 19.92
N VAL A 250 17.35 2.34 19.01
CA VAL A 250 17.33 3.06 17.74
C VAL A 250 15.91 3.58 17.54
N GLU A 251 15.74 4.75 16.94
CA GLU A 251 14.42 5.30 16.60
C GLU A 251 13.56 4.30 15.77
N GLU A 252 12.23 4.39 15.92
CA GLU A 252 11.30 3.69 15.02
C GLU A 252 11.65 3.98 13.55
N LEU A 253 11.59 2.95 12.71
CA LEU A 253 11.93 3.05 11.29
C LEU A 253 11.10 4.15 10.62
N ALA A 254 11.76 5.26 10.31
CA ALA A 254 11.09 6.43 9.75
C ALA A 254 10.22 6.02 8.56
N SER A 255 8.96 6.46 8.57
CA SER A 255 7.98 6.15 7.51
C SER A 255 8.53 6.26 6.08
N GLN A 256 9.38 7.28 5.84
CA GLN A 256 10.24 7.46 4.66
C GLN A 256 10.95 6.18 4.21
N ALA A 257 11.74 5.57 5.10
CA ALA A 257 12.52 4.37 4.85
C ALA A 257 11.63 3.12 4.70
N ASN A 258 10.50 3.05 5.40
CA ASN A 258 9.51 1.99 5.16
C ASN A 258 8.89 2.09 3.75
N VAL A 259 8.68 3.30 3.19
CA VAL A 259 8.23 3.46 1.78
C VAL A 259 9.24 2.83 0.81
N VAL A 260 10.51 3.20 0.96
CA VAL A 260 11.59 2.71 0.10
C VAL A 260 11.77 1.20 0.29
N GLN A 261 11.69 0.67 1.51
CA GLN A 261 11.77 -0.77 1.73
C GLN A 261 10.61 -1.55 1.08
N LEU A 262 9.39 -1.00 1.08
CA LEU A 262 8.23 -1.63 0.45
C LEU A 262 8.47 -1.89 -1.05
N ILE A 263 8.88 -0.87 -1.80
CA ILE A 263 9.16 -1.01 -3.25
C ILE A 263 10.43 -1.81 -3.52
N MET A 264 11.47 -1.66 -2.69
CA MET A 264 12.69 -2.48 -2.77
C MET A 264 12.36 -3.96 -2.60
N THR A 265 11.51 -4.33 -1.65
CA THR A 265 11.06 -5.72 -1.46
C THR A 265 10.42 -6.30 -2.74
N LEU A 266 9.62 -5.50 -3.46
CA LEU A 266 9.01 -5.93 -4.72
C LEU A 266 10.05 -6.11 -5.85
N ARG A 267 10.99 -5.16 -6.01
CA ARG A 267 12.08 -5.20 -7.02
C ARG A 267 13.04 -6.35 -6.79
N VAL A 268 13.50 -6.50 -5.55
CA VAL A 268 14.48 -7.49 -5.09
C VAL A 268 13.95 -8.92 -5.31
N ILE A 269 12.71 -9.19 -4.89
CA ILE A 269 12.06 -10.48 -5.12
C ILE A 269 11.75 -10.67 -6.61
N GLY A 270 11.18 -9.67 -7.28
CA GLY A 270 10.75 -9.77 -8.68
C GLY A 270 11.89 -10.14 -9.62
N LEU A 271 13.04 -9.49 -9.48
CA LEU A 271 14.25 -9.79 -10.25
C LEU A 271 14.77 -11.21 -9.99
N SER A 272 14.76 -11.68 -8.73
CA SER A 272 15.19 -13.05 -8.42
C SER A 272 14.34 -14.11 -9.13
N PHE A 273 13.05 -13.85 -9.32
CA PHE A 273 12.15 -14.68 -10.10
C PHE A 273 12.35 -14.50 -11.62
N GLU A 274 12.61 -13.29 -12.11
CA GLU A 274 12.92 -13.04 -13.53
C GLU A 274 14.17 -13.80 -13.99
N VAL A 275 15.25 -13.75 -13.21
CA VAL A 275 16.52 -14.49 -13.46
C VAL A 275 16.32 -16.00 -13.27
N SER A 276 15.56 -16.44 -12.27
CA SER A 276 15.30 -17.87 -12.06
C SER A 276 14.39 -18.49 -13.13
N ASP A 277 13.41 -17.75 -13.66
CA ASP A 277 12.55 -18.22 -14.75
C ASP A 277 13.31 -18.20 -16.09
N SER A 278 14.18 -17.21 -16.37
CA SER A 278 14.97 -17.18 -17.61
C SER A 278 15.97 -18.33 -17.69
N HIS A 279 16.72 -18.61 -16.61
CA HIS A 279 17.63 -19.75 -16.55
C HIS A 279 16.91 -21.09 -16.76
N ARG A 280 15.71 -21.25 -16.19
CA ARG A 280 14.89 -22.46 -16.40
C ARG A 280 14.44 -22.59 -17.85
N ALA A 281 13.94 -21.51 -18.45
CA ALA A 281 13.52 -21.52 -19.86
C ALA A 281 14.66 -21.74 -20.85
N ARG A 282 15.91 -21.38 -20.50
CA ARG A 282 17.11 -21.73 -21.27
C ARG A 282 17.53 -23.20 -21.12
N ALA A 283 17.11 -23.89 -20.05
CA ALA A 283 17.39 -25.31 -19.81
C ALA A 283 16.28 -26.26 -20.33
N GLU A 284 15.05 -25.77 -20.42
CA GLU A 284 13.87 -26.49 -20.92
C GLU A 284 13.61 -26.20 -22.42
N SER A 285 14.69 -25.95 -23.20
CA SER A 285 14.65 -25.28 -24.51
C SER A 285 13.79 -25.93 -25.59
N ASP A 286 13.61 -27.25 -25.52
CA ASP A 286 13.14 -28.07 -26.64
C ASP A 286 11.64 -28.42 -26.55
N LEU A 287 10.96 -28.02 -25.47
CA LEU A 287 9.59 -28.45 -25.14
C LEU A 287 8.59 -27.31 -24.94
N VAL A 288 9.02 -26.04 -24.96
CA VAL A 288 8.19 -24.90 -24.56
C VAL A 288 8.14 -23.84 -25.66
N GLU A 289 6.98 -23.73 -26.32
CA GLU A 289 6.62 -22.53 -27.09
C GLU A 289 6.80 -21.29 -26.21
N ARG A 290 7.59 -20.30 -26.66
CA ARG A 290 7.98 -19.13 -25.86
C ARG A 290 6.86 -18.08 -25.72
N ARG A 291 5.66 -18.50 -25.30
CA ARG A 291 4.49 -17.65 -24.97
C ARG A 291 4.67 -16.78 -23.73
N LYS A 292 5.81 -16.90 -23.02
CA LYS A 292 6.15 -16.14 -21.83
C LYS A 292 7.47 -15.43 -22.05
N ARG A 293 7.57 -14.20 -21.55
CA ARG A 293 8.75 -13.35 -21.69
C ARG A 293 9.82 -13.72 -20.65
N PHE A 294 11.09 -13.70 -21.08
CA PHE A 294 12.26 -14.05 -20.27
C PHE A 294 13.44 -13.11 -20.60
N LEU A 295 14.37 -12.95 -19.65
CA LEU A 295 15.59 -12.16 -19.82
C LEU A 295 16.53 -12.78 -20.87
N GLU A 296 16.97 -11.98 -21.83
CA GLU A 296 17.88 -12.41 -22.90
C GLU A 296 19.33 -12.53 -22.40
N SER A 297 19.77 -11.63 -21.52
CA SER A 297 21.06 -11.66 -20.81
C SER A 297 20.89 -11.70 -19.29
N ASP A 298 21.96 -12.06 -18.57
CA ASP A 298 21.98 -12.10 -17.10
C ASP A 298 22.61 -10.81 -16.55
N PRO A 299 22.01 -10.14 -15.55
CA PRO A 299 22.39 -8.77 -15.17
C PRO A 299 23.69 -8.72 -14.34
N GLY A 300 24.53 -7.72 -14.61
CA GLY A 300 25.71 -7.42 -13.80
C GLY A 300 25.35 -6.70 -12.49
N ILE A 301 26.26 -6.70 -11.51
CA ILE A 301 25.99 -6.14 -10.17
C ILE A 301 25.60 -4.65 -10.21
N LEU A 302 26.15 -3.89 -11.16
CA LEU A 302 25.80 -2.49 -11.37
C LEU A 302 24.39 -2.33 -11.94
N ASP A 303 23.98 -3.21 -12.86
CA ASP A 303 22.63 -3.18 -13.46
C ASP A 303 21.55 -3.53 -12.43
N ILE A 304 21.84 -4.52 -11.58
CA ILE A 304 20.99 -4.91 -10.44
C ILE A 304 20.80 -3.73 -9.49
N LEU A 305 21.88 -3.07 -9.06
CA LEU A 305 21.81 -1.93 -8.15
C LEU A 305 21.17 -0.69 -8.81
N ASN A 306 21.43 -0.47 -10.10
CA ASN A 306 20.82 0.60 -10.90
C ASN A 306 19.30 0.42 -11.02
N TYR A 307 18.81 -0.80 -11.24
CA TYR A 307 17.38 -1.14 -11.22
C TYR A 307 16.78 -0.99 -9.81
N PHE A 308 17.43 -1.52 -8.78
CA PHE A 308 16.95 -1.42 -7.40
C PHE A 308 16.78 0.04 -6.98
N TYR A 309 17.77 0.90 -7.23
CA TYR A 309 17.71 2.34 -6.92
C TYR A 309 17.18 3.23 -8.06
N HIS A 310 16.57 2.67 -9.11
CA HIS A 310 16.05 3.47 -10.23
C HIS A 310 14.97 4.45 -9.75
N PHE A 311 15.21 5.76 -9.88
CA PHE A 311 14.42 6.79 -9.20
C PHE A 311 12.92 6.76 -9.52
N ALA A 312 12.56 6.46 -10.77
CA ALA A 312 11.17 6.34 -11.19
C ALA A 312 10.45 5.24 -10.40
N GLY A 313 9.45 5.61 -9.59
CA GLY A 313 8.72 4.71 -8.70
C GLY A 313 9.41 4.35 -7.39
N LEU A 314 10.67 4.77 -7.15
CA LEU A 314 11.37 4.55 -5.89
C LEU A 314 10.85 5.48 -4.80
N PHE A 315 10.83 6.79 -5.09
CA PHE A 315 10.19 7.78 -4.23
C PHE A 315 8.72 7.86 -4.54
N THR A 316 7.92 7.93 -3.48
CA THR A 316 6.48 8.08 -3.58
C THR A 316 6.00 9.02 -2.50
N ALA A 317 4.99 9.84 -2.80
CA ALA A 317 4.36 10.65 -1.79
C ALA A 317 3.77 9.80 -0.66
N LYS A 318 4.24 10.03 0.56
CA LYS A 318 3.39 9.92 1.74
C LYS A 318 2.71 11.28 1.94
N MET A 319 1.49 11.26 2.47
CA MET A 319 0.93 12.44 3.11
C MET A 319 0.48 12.08 4.53
N ARG A 320 1.07 12.76 5.52
CA ARG A 320 0.75 12.73 6.95
C ARG A 320 0.89 11.35 7.61
N SER A 321 -0.08 10.46 7.45
CA SER A 321 -0.06 9.08 7.98
C SER A 321 -0.21 8.01 6.90
N PHE A 322 -0.36 8.37 5.63
CA PHE A 322 -0.58 7.42 4.54
C PHE A 322 0.61 7.40 3.59
N VAL A 323 1.19 6.20 3.45
CA VAL A 323 2.28 5.86 2.54
C VAL A 323 1.71 5.16 1.31
N PHE A 324 2.16 5.55 0.13
CA PHE A 324 1.87 4.87 -1.13
C PHE A 324 3.17 4.38 -1.78
N SER A 325 3.08 3.50 -2.78
CA SER A 325 4.20 3.11 -3.64
C SER A 325 3.95 3.56 -5.07
N GLY A 326 4.98 3.97 -5.81
CA GLY A 326 4.90 4.18 -7.25
C GLY A 326 4.56 2.89 -8.01
N PRO A 327 4.32 2.98 -9.33
CA PRO A 327 4.08 1.79 -10.15
C PRO A 327 5.28 0.85 -10.08
N TYR A 328 5.04 -0.41 -9.73
CA TYR A 328 6.03 -1.47 -9.93
C TYR A 328 6.17 -1.77 -11.44
N TYR A 329 7.38 -2.11 -11.86
CA TYR A 329 7.71 -2.60 -13.20
C TYR A 329 8.81 -3.67 -13.07
N THR A 330 8.87 -4.60 -14.03
CA THR A 330 9.90 -5.65 -14.09
C THR A 330 11.24 -5.11 -14.59
N TYR A 331 12.33 -5.84 -14.34
CA TYR A 331 13.65 -5.47 -14.86
C TYR A 331 13.68 -5.46 -16.39
N GLN A 332 12.98 -6.42 -17.03
CA GLN A 332 12.83 -6.41 -18.48
C GLN A 332 12.16 -5.13 -19.02
N MET A 333 11.18 -4.55 -18.31
CA MET A 333 10.57 -3.27 -18.72
C MET A 333 11.54 -2.09 -18.66
N LEU A 334 12.52 -2.12 -17.74
CA LEU A 334 13.60 -1.11 -17.69
C LEU A 334 14.53 -1.23 -18.90
N LEU A 335 14.92 -2.45 -19.29
CA LEU A 335 15.75 -2.68 -20.49
C LEU A 335 15.08 -2.13 -21.76
N ASP A 336 13.77 -2.36 -21.91
CA ASP A 336 13.01 -1.90 -23.09
C ASP A 336 12.97 -0.37 -23.22
N SER A 337 12.94 0.34 -22.08
CA SER A 337 12.93 1.81 -22.07
C SER A 337 14.24 2.43 -22.58
N GLY A 338 15.29 1.63 -22.83
CA GLY A 338 16.53 2.06 -23.48
C GLY A 338 16.42 2.24 -25.01
N ASN A 339 15.29 1.89 -25.64
CA ASN A 339 15.08 2.00 -27.09
C ASN A 339 15.03 3.47 -27.56
N SER A 340 15.90 3.84 -28.50
CA SER A 340 16.01 5.21 -29.04
C SER A 340 14.74 5.72 -29.73
N VAL A 341 13.96 4.85 -30.39
CA VAL A 341 12.72 5.22 -31.10
C VAL A 341 11.72 5.90 -30.15
N LEU A 342 11.67 5.46 -28.88
CA LEU A 342 10.81 6.02 -27.84
C LEU A 342 11.19 7.44 -27.41
N PHE A 343 12.36 7.95 -27.79
CA PHE A 343 12.84 9.30 -27.47
C PHE A 343 12.89 10.21 -28.69
N ASP A 344 13.34 9.66 -29.82
CA ASP A 344 13.69 10.46 -31.00
C ASP A 344 12.47 10.71 -31.90
N HIS A 345 11.47 9.82 -31.87
CA HIS A 345 10.29 9.88 -32.75
C HIS A 345 8.96 9.95 -31.97
N TRP A 346 8.86 9.31 -30.81
CA TRP A 346 7.62 9.28 -30.03
C TRP A 346 7.50 10.45 -29.04
N SER A 347 6.31 11.06 -28.95
CA SER A 347 6.02 12.16 -28.02
C SER A 347 5.15 11.69 -26.83
N PRO A 348 5.53 11.93 -25.57
CA PRO A 348 4.77 11.48 -24.40
C PRO A 348 3.57 12.38 -24.05
N ILE A 349 3.34 13.45 -24.82
CA ILE A 349 2.42 14.54 -24.46
C ILE A 349 0.96 14.06 -24.36
N SER A 350 0.53 13.13 -25.22
CA SER A 350 -0.82 12.52 -25.16
C SER A 350 -1.05 11.77 -23.84
N GLU A 351 -0.13 10.89 -23.49
CA GLU A 351 -0.14 10.06 -22.28
C GLU A 351 -0.02 10.89 -20.99
N ILE A 352 0.77 11.96 -21.01
CA ILE A 352 0.89 12.91 -19.90
C ILE A 352 -0.39 13.76 -19.78
N ARG A 353 -1.00 14.19 -20.89
CA ARG A 353 -2.23 15.01 -20.89
C ARG A 353 -3.37 14.33 -20.15
N GLU A 354 -3.58 13.03 -20.35
CA GLU A 354 -4.62 12.29 -19.60
C GLU A 354 -4.38 12.28 -18.09
N ARG A 355 -3.11 12.17 -17.68
CA ARG A 355 -2.71 12.17 -16.27
C ARG A 355 -2.79 13.56 -15.67
N ALA A 356 -2.43 14.60 -16.42
CA ALA A 356 -2.66 15.99 -16.06
C ALA A 356 -4.17 16.30 -15.89
N LEU A 357 -5.03 15.78 -16.77
CA LEU A 357 -6.49 15.92 -16.61
C LEU A 357 -7.02 15.23 -15.34
N ARG A 358 -6.41 14.13 -14.88
CA ARG A 358 -6.71 13.53 -13.55
C ARG A 358 -6.34 14.52 -12.43
N LEU A 359 -5.14 15.11 -12.48
CA LEU A 359 -4.68 16.11 -11.50
C LEU A 359 -5.61 17.33 -11.39
N CYS A 360 -6.10 17.84 -12.52
CA CYS A 360 -6.94 19.04 -12.59
C CYS A 360 -8.24 18.93 -11.77
N TRP A 361 -8.76 17.73 -11.48
CA TRP A 361 -9.91 17.56 -10.58
C TRP A 361 -9.53 16.89 -9.25
N SER A 362 -8.54 15.98 -9.22
CA SER A 362 -8.18 15.28 -7.99
C SER A 362 -7.52 16.20 -6.97
N ILE A 363 -6.74 17.19 -7.39
CA ILE A 363 -6.11 18.16 -6.48
C ILE A 363 -7.17 19.11 -5.87
N PRO A 364 -8.04 19.81 -6.64
CA PRO A 364 -9.11 20.61 -6.05
C PRO A 364 -10.06 19.82 -5.14
N LEU A 365 -10.43 18.58 -5.53
CA LEU A 365 -11.24 17.70 -4.69
C LEU A 365 -10.55 17.36 -3.37
N PHE A 366 -9.24 17.06 -3.40
CA PHE A 366 -8.43 16.88 -2.20
C PHE A 366 -8.47 18.14 -1.33
N VAL A 367 -8.10 19.32 -1.87
CA VAL A 367 -8.04 20.59 -1.12
C VAL A 367 -9.38 20.90 -0.43
N ILE A 368 -10.48 20.89 -1.19
CA ILE A 368 -11.81 21.27 -0.72
C ILE A 368 -12.31 20.30 0.36
N VAL A 369 -12.26 18.99 0.12
CA VAL A 369 -12.80 18.03 1.09
C VAL A 369 -11.89 17.93 2.33
N ASN A 370 -10.57 18.16 2.21
CA ASN A 370 -9.64 18.22 3.33
C ASN A 370 -9.86 19.44 4.24
N GLN A 371 -10.26 20.59 3.69
CA GLN A 371 -10.68 21.77 4.47
C GLN A 371 -12.04 21.59 5.15
N LEU A 372 -12.95 20.82 4.54
CA LEU A 372 -14.29 20.55 5.10
C LEU A 372 -14.27 19.43 6.16
N TYR A 373 -13.49 18.37 5.95
CA TYR A 373 -13.42 17.15 6.75
C TYR A 373 -11.97 16.74 7.05
N PRO A 374 -11.24 17.48 7.90
CA PRO A 374 -9.86 17.17 8.22
C PRO A 374 -9.69 15.83 8.99
N LEU A 375 -8.58 15.15 8.71
CA LEU A 375 -8.21 13.89 9.38
C LEU A 375 -7.93 14.10 10.88
N ASP A 376 -7.10 15.08 11.22
CA ASP A 376 -6.73 15.43 12.59
C ASP A 376 -7.42 16.73 13.04
N VAL A 377 -7.13 17.17 14.26
CA VAL A 377 -7.54 18.48 14.80
C VAL A 377 -6.99 19.61 13.90
N GLY A 378 -7.83 20.10 12.98
CA GLY A 378 -7.50 21.21 12.07
C GLY A 378 -8.05 22.55 12.57
N PHE A 379 -8.10 23.53 11.66
CA PHE A 379 -8.59 24.91 11.89
C PHE A 379 -9.96 25.01 12.61
N LYS A 380 -10.83 24.00 12.49
CA LYS A 380 -12.15 23.92 13.15
C LYS A 380 -12.17 23.16 14.50
N ARG A 381 -11.02 22.72 15.02
CA ARG A 381 -10.82 21.77 16.15
C ARG A 381 -11.46 20.37 16.01
N THR A 382 -12.57 20.26 15.28
CA THR A 382 -13.12 19.00 14.78
C THR A 382 -12.19 18.32 13.79
N GLY A 383 -12.05 17.00 13.91
CA GLY A 383 -11.29 16.12 13.02
C GLY A 383 -11.55 14.64 13.32
N LEU A 384 -11.29 13.72 12.39
CA LEU A 384 -11.54 12.26 12.56
C LEU A 384 -10.63 11.58 13.61
N ARG A 385 -9.68 12.30 14.22
CA ARG A 385 -8.94 11.85 15.42
C ARG A 385 -9.27 12.61 16.72
N SER A 386 -10.26 13.51 16.71
CA SER A 386 -10.64 14.33 17.88
C SER A 386 -11.79 13.72 18.69
N ASP A 387 -11.88 14.04 19.98
CA ASP A 387 -12.97 13.52 20.83
C ASP A 387 -14.36 14.10 20.49
N GLU A 388 -14.42 15.17 19.70
CA GLU A 388 -15.69 15.80 19.29
C GLU A 388 -16.53 14.91 18.38
N ILE A 389 -15.92 13.92 17.72
CA ILE A 389 -16.63 12.87 16.94
C ILE A 389 -17.65 12.15 17.82
N TRP A 390 -17.36 11.93 19.10
CA TRP A 390 -18.24 11.23 20.03
C TRP A 390 -19.51 12.01 20.37
N ARG A 391 -19.55 13.31 20.07
CA ARG A 391 -20.76 14.16 20.14
C ARG A 391 -21.63 14.07 18.88
N MET A 392 -21.07 13.63 17.74
CA MET A 392 -21.81 13.43 16.49
C MET A 392 -22.66 12.14 16.53
N SER A 393 -23.77 12.11 15.79
CA SER A 393 -24.58 10.90 15.61
C SER A 393 -23.88 9.85 14.76
N PHE A 394 -24.29 8.57 14.86
CA PHE A 394 -23.69 7.48 14.08
C PHE A 394 -23.65 7.78 12.57
N SER A 395 -24.76 8.28 12.01
CA SER A 395 -24.86 8.64 10.58
C SER A 395 -23.91 9.77 10.21
N GLN A 396 -23.75 10.79 11.08
CA GLN A 396 -22.78 11.87 10.87
C GLN A 396 -21.34 11.34 10.87
N ARG A 397 -20.99 10.43 11.80
CA ARG A 397 -19.65 9.79 11.84
C ARG A 397 -19.39 8.97 10.58
N MET A 398 -20.39 8.24 10.08
CA MET A 398 -20.27 7.45 8.86
C MET A 398 -20.04 8.33 7.62
N LEU A 399 -20.78 9.45 7.51
CA LEU A 399 -20.59 10.43 6.43
C LEU A 399 -19.22 11.14 6.54
N TYR A 400 -18.77 11.49 7.74
CA TYR A 400 -17.44 12.07 7.97
C TYR A 400 -16.33 11.09 7.55
N ALA A 401 -16.43 9.82 7.95
CA ALA A 401 -15.49 8.77 7.55
C ALA A 401 -15.48 8.54 6.03
N ALA A 402 -16.64 8.61 5.37
CA ALA A 402 -16.74 8.53 3.91
C ALA A 402 -16.09 9.74 3.22
N ALA A 403 -16.31 10.97 3.72
CA ALA A 403 -15.67 12.18 3.19
C ALA A 403 -14.14 12.15 3.35
N VAL A 404 -13.64 11.69 4.50
CA VAL A 404 -12.21 11.44 4.71
C VAL A 404 -11.65 10.35 3.78
N PHE A 405 -12.46 9.36 3.40
CA PHE A 405 -12.06 8.37 2.39
C PHE A 405 -11.99 8.95 0.97
N ILE A 406 -12.82 9.95 0.64
CA ILE A 406 -12.67 10.73 -0.61
C ILE A 406 -11.35 11.51 -0.59
N VAL A 407 -10.99 12.16 0.53
CA VAL A 407 -9.68 12.83 0.71
C VAL A 407 -8.52 11.86 0.50
N PHE A 408 -8.58 10.68 1.10
CA PHE A 408 -7.57 9.62 0.92
C PHE A 408 -7.42 9.21 -0.55
N ARG A 409 -8.53 8.92 -1.25
CA ARG A 409 -8.51 8.51 -2.66
C ARG A 409 -8.00 9.62 -3.58
N ALA A 410 -8.45 10.87 -3.42
CA ALA A 410 -8.02 12.00 -4.22
C ALA A 410 -6.49 12.26 -4.13
N ARG A 411 -5.89 12.06 -2.96
CA ARG A 411 -4.42 12.09 -2.78
C ARG A 411 -3.72 10.98 -3.57
N VAL A 412 -4.21 9.75 -3.49
CA VAL A 412 -3.68 8.59 -4.25
C VAL A 412 -3.75 8.84 -5.75
N TYR A 413 -4.89 9.33 -6.23
CA TYR A 413 -5.13 9.60 -7.66
C TYR A 413 -4.15 10.66 -8.19
N SER A 414 -3.84 11.66 -7.36
CA SER A 414 -2.85 12.68 -7.68
C SER A 414 -1.42 12.13 -7.69
N ALA A 415 -1.03 11.40 -6.63
CA ALA A 415 0.32 10.85 -6.50
C ALA A 415 0.68 9.85 -7.61
N TRP A 416 -0.24 8.94 -7.96
CA TRP A 416 -0.02 7.98 -9.05
C TRP A 416 -0.07 8.63 -10.44
N ALA A 417 -0.89 9.67 -10.67
CA ALA A 417 -0.86 10.37 -11.96
C ALA A 417 0.52 10.99 -12.27
N VAL A 418 1.20 11.58 -11.27
CA VAL A 418 2.58 12.07 -11.45
C VAL A 418 3.59 10.92 -11.55
N ALA A 419 3.48 9.89 -10.70
CA ALA A 419 4.40 8.74 -10.73
C ALA A 419 4.35 7.95 -12.05
N GLU A 420 3.15 7.74 -12.62
CA GLU A 420 2.99 7.20 -13.97
C GLU A 420 3.61 8.13 -15.03
N SER A 421 3.40 9.45 -14.91
CA SER A 421 3.96 10.42 -15.85
C SER A 421 5.49 10.44 -15.86
N ILE A 422 6.15 10.25 -14.71
CA ILE A 422 7.61 10.09 -14.61
C ILE A 422 8.08 8.88 -15.42
N CYS A 423 7.42 7.73 -15.28
CA CYS A 423 7.74 6.53 -16.07
C CYS A 423 7.51 6.75 -17.57
N VAL A 424 6.38 7.36 -17.95
CA VAL A 424 6.03 7.68 -19.34
C VAL A 424 7.06 8.61 -19.99
N VAL A 425 7.55 9.63 -19.28
CA VAL A 425 8.63 10.52 -19.76
C VAL A 425 9.93 9.75 -20.04
N LEU A 426 10.23 8.71 -19.27
CA LEU A 426 11.41 7.85 -19.43
C LEU A 426 11.20 6.69 -20.43
N GLY A 427 10.01 6.54 -21.02
CA GLY A 427 9.67 5.39 -21.88
C GLY A 427 9.39 4.08 -21.14
N LEU A 428 9.35 4.10 -19.79
CA LEU A 428 9.08 2.93 -18.97
C LEU A 428 7.64 2.43 -19.15
N GLY A 429 7.50 1.22 -19.68
CA GLY A 429 6.19 0.60 -19.95
C GLY A 429 5.47 1.13 -21.19
N VAL A 430 6.18 1.82 -22.09
CA VAL A 430 5.63 2.32 -23.36
C VAL A 430 5.88 1.28 -24.47
N TYR A 431 4.82 0.83 -25.14
CA TYR A 431 4.88 -0.27 -26.12
C TYR A 431 3.96 -0.05 -27.33
N PRO A 432 4.26 -0.64 -28.51
CA PRO A 432 3.35 -0.63 -29.65
C PRO A 432 2.00 -1.25 -29.28
N VAL A 433 0.89 -0.60 -29.66
CA VAL A 433 -0.48 -1.03 -29.27
C VAL A 433 -0.75 -2.49 -29.66
N ASP A 434 -0.36 -2.90 -30.87
CA ASP A 434 -0.60 -4.25 -31.39
C ASP A 434 0.17 -5.36 -30.66
N SER A 435 1.18 -5.01 -29.84
CA SER A 435 1.90 -5.97 -28.98
C SER A 435 1.08 -6.45 -27.76
N MET A 436 -0.13 -5.91 -27.59
CA MET A 436 -1.08 -6.20 -26.52
C MET A 436 -0.41 -6.13 -25.12
N PRO A 437 0.17 -4.98 -24.74
CA PRO A 437 0.90 -4.83 -23.49
C PRO A 437 -0.01 -5.02 -22.26
N ARG A 438 0.55 -5.64 -21.21
CA ARG A 438 -0.12 -5.84 -19.92
C ARG A 438 0.73 -5.33 -18.77
N ILE A 439 0.07 -4.85 -17.73
CA ILE A 439 0.66 -4.25 -16.54
C ILE A 439 1.68 -5.17 -15.89
N VAL A 440 2.90 -4.66 -15.68
CA VAL A 440 4.07 -5.36 -15.13
C VAL A 440 4.69 -6.44 -16.02
N VAL A 441 3.93 -6.98 -16.99
CA VAL A 441 4.40 -8.01 -17.94
C VAL A 441 5.05 -7.39 -19.18
N GLY A 442 4.60 -6.20 -19.59
CA GLY A 442 4.95 -5.61 -20.89
C GLY A 442 4.19 -6.31 -22.04
N PRO A 443 4.74 -6.34 -23.27
CA PRO A 443 4.10 -6.94 -24.44
C PRO A 443 3.76 -8.42 -24.21
N THR A 444 2.59 -8.85 -24.68
CA THR A 444 2.19 -10.27 -24.65
C THR A 444 2.29 -10.95 -26.00
N ASP A 445 2.19 -10.19 -27.10
CA ASP A 445 2.57 -10.64 -28.44
C ASP A 445 4.04 -10.27 -28.69
N LEU A 446 4.93 -11.25 -28.49
CA LEU A 446 6.39 -11.07 -28.58
C LEU A 446 6.90 -11.04 -30.03
N GLU A 447 6.13 -11.52 -31.00
CA GLU A 447 6.49 -11.50 -32.41
C GLU A 447 6.24 -10.11 -32.98
N LYS A 448 5.02 -9.58 -32.80
CA LYS A 448 4.73 -8.18 -33.14
C LYS A 448 5.58 -7.20 -32.33
N PHE A 449 5.89 -7.47 -31.06
CA PHE A 449 6.80 -6.59 -30.34
C PHE A 449 8.18 -6.48 -31.03
N ARG A 450 8.74 -7.58 -31.55
CA ARG A 450 10.02 -7.57 -32.26
C ARG A 450 9.96 -6.89 -33.62
N GLU A 451 8.86 -7.05 -34.36
CA GLU A 451 8.64 -6.38 -35.65
C GLU A 451 8.42 -4.87 -35.50
N LEU A 452 7.62 -4.45 -34.50
CA LEU A 452 7.07 -3.10 -34.42
C LEU A 452 7.86 -2.17 -33.47
N SER A 453 8.68 -2.70 -32.54
CA SER A 453 9.43 -1.88 -31.57
C SER A 453 10.50 -0.96 -32.17
N TRP A 454 10.95 -1.23 -33.40
CA TRP A 454 11.93 -0.40 -34.11
C TRP A 454 11.29 0.58 -35.11
N ARG A 455 9.95 0.66 -35.12
CA ARG A 455 9.19 1.43 -36.11
C ARG A 455 8.67 2.74 -35.50
N PRO A 456 8.99 3.90 -36.10
CA PRO A 456 8.53 5.21 -35.60
C PRO A 456 7.10 5.56 -36.07
N ASP A 457 6.57 4.86 -37.07
CA ASP A 457 5.30 5.12 -37.75
C ASP A 457 4.08 4.47 -37.09
N ILE A 458 4.23 3.95 -35.86
CA ILE A 458 3.25 3.11 -35.17
C ILE A 458 2.72 3.78 -33.90
N ALA A 459 1.48 3.49 -33.52
CA ALA A 459 0.91 3.93 -32.26
C ALA A 459 1.50 3.16 -31.06
N TYR A 460 2.02 3.90 -30.08
CA TYR A 460 2.46 3.35 -28.78
C TYR A 460 1.50 3.81 -27.68
N ASN A 461 1.28 2.96 -26.67
CA ASN A 461 0.55 3.29 -25.45
C ASN A 461 1.38 2.99 -24.19
N SER A 462 0.89 3.43 -23.02
CA SER A 462 1.53 3.20 -21.72
C SER A 462 0.81 2.21 -20.78
N GLU A 463 -0.10 1.36 -21.29
CA GLU A 463 -0.95 0.52 -20.41
C GLU A 463 -0.12 -0.37 -19.46
N ALA A 464 1.10 -0.78 -19.84
CA ALA A 464 1.95 -1.60 -18.98
C ALA A 464 2.38 -0.92 -17.66
N ILE A 465 2.25 0.42 -17.52
CA ILE A 465 2.57 1.19 -16.31
C ILE A 465 1.35 1.83 -15.63
N VAL A 466 0.15 1.71 -16.20
CA VAL A 466 -1.09 2.23 -15.58
C VAL A 466 -1.35 1.49 -14.28
N ASN A 467 -1.30 2.21 -13.15
CA ASN A 467 -1.42 1.64 -11.81
C ASN A 467 -2.84 1.73 -11.24
N LEU A 468 -3.73 2.47 -11.90
CA LEU A 468 -5.08 2.74 -11.40
C LEU A 468 -6.05 3.00 -12.54
N ASP A 469 -7.23 2.39 -12.44
CA ASP A 469 -8.40 2.76 -13.23
C ASP A 469 -9.45 3.38 -12.30
N ILE A 470 -9.60 4.71 -12.37
CA ILE A 470 -10.54 5.47 -11.52
C ILE A 470 -12.00 5.14 -11.89
N TYR A 471 -12.30 4.86 -13.16
CA TYR A 471 -13.66 4.62 -13.59
C TYR A 471 -14.16 3.26 -13.08
N GLU A 472 -13.31 2.23 -13.16
CA GLU A 472 -13.59 0.90 -12.60
C GLU A 472 -13.65 0.91 -11.05
N VAL A 473 -12.89 1.79 -10.39
CA VAL A 473 -12.87 1.90 -8.91
C VAL A 473 -14.04 2.71 -8.35
N GLU A 474 -14.46 3.80 -9.01
CA GLU A 474 -15.51 4.69 -8.50
C GLU A 474 -16.90 4.40 -9.08
N PHE A 475 -16.98 4.10 -10.38
CA PHE A 475 -18.24 4.05 -11.13
C PHE A 475 -18.63 2.65 -11.61
N ARG A 476 -17.77 1.63 -11.41
CA ARG A 476 -18.00 0.20 -11.69
C ARG A 476 -18.58 -0.03 -13.10
N SER A 477 -17.69 -0.03 -14.10
CA SER A 477 -18.04 0.07 -15.51
C SER A 477 -19.21 -0.82 -15.96
N THR A 478 -20.26 -0.18 -16.47
CA THR A 478 -21.37 -0.82 -17.18
C THR A 478 -21.07 -1.07 -18.66
N SER A 479 -19.81 -0.97 -19.11
CA SER A 479 -19.47 -1.07 -20.53
C SER A 479 -19.63 -2.49 -21.08
N ASP A 480 -20.47 -2.63 -22.09
CA ASP A 480 -20.92 -3.91 -22.64
C ASP A 480 -19.82 -4.72 -23.40
N TYR A 481 -18.59 -4.19 -23.52
CA TYR A 481 -17.54 -4.76 -24.37
C TYR A 481 -16.60 -5.75 -23.66
N GLN A 482 -16.66 -5.89 -22.33
CA GLN A 482 -15.79 -6.82 -21.57
C GLN A 482 -16.57 -7.56 -20.47
N ILE A 483 -17.52 -8.39 -20.90
CA ILE A 483 -18.45 -9.16 -20.05
C ILE A 483 -17.78 -10.41 -19.43
N GLU A 484 -16.74 -10.97 -20.06
CA GLU A 484 -16.15 -12.27 -19.69
C GLU A 484 -15.45 -12.33 -18.31
N MET A 485 -15.20 -11.19 -17.65
CA MET A 485 -14.38 -11.11 -16.42
C MET A 485 -15.07 -10.48 -15.19
N GLY A 486 -16.41 -10.49 -15.16
CA GLY A 486 -17.20 -10.39 -13.91
C GLY A 486 -17.47 -8.98 -13.35
N GLU A 487 -18.75 -8.70 -13.07
CA GLU A 487 -19.28 -7.41 -12.61
C GLU A 487 -19.15 -7.21 -11.08
N GLY A 488 -17.94 -7.35 -10.50
CA GLY A 488 -17.78 -7.55 -9.05
C GLY A 488 -16.73 -6.72 -8.29
N ILE A 489 -16.73 -6.87 -6.97
CA ILE A 489 -15.72 -6.42 -6.00
C ILE A 489 -14.32 -6.87 -6.47
N ARG A 490 -14.20 -8.10 -6.99
CA ARG A 490 -12.95 -8.62 -7.57
C ARG A 490 -12.40 -7.77 -8.73
N ARG A 491 -13.25 -7.07 -9.49
CA ARG A 491 -12.84 -6.14 -10.58
C ARG A 491 -12.30 -4.84 -9.99
N GLY A 492 -13.05 -4.19 -9.10
CA GLY A 492 -12.62 -2.96 -8.42
C GLY A 492 -11.30 -3.12 -7.64
N ILE A 493 -11.08 -4.26 -6.98
CA ILE A 493 -9.82 -4.56 -6.28
C ILE A 493 -8.64 -4.76 -7.25
N ARG A 494 -8.87 -5.37 -8.42
CA ARG A 494 -7.84 -5.51 -9.48
C ARG A 494 -7.48 -4.17 -10.13
N SER A 495 -8.44 -3.25 -10.21
CA SER A 495 -8.25 -1.89 -10.75
C SER A 495 -7.55 -0.91 -9.81
N TRP A 496 -7.37 -1.28 -8.53
CA TRP A 496 -6.63 -0.48 -7.53
C TRP A 496 -5.21 -1.02 -7.31
N ASN A 497 -4.20 -0.16 -7.51
CA ASN A 497 -2.78 -0.51 -7.44
C ASN A 497 -2.44 -1.69 -8.38
N LYS A 498 -2.86 -1.57 -9.65
CA LYS A 498 -2.81 -2.62 -10.69
C LYS A 498 -1.40 -3.25 -10.78
N SER A 499 -0.32 -2.50 -10.56
CA SER A 499 1.05 -3.02 -10.58
C SER A 499 1.36 -3.98 -9.41
N VAL A 500 0.95 -3.65 -8.19
CA VAL A 500 1.12 -4.55 -7.02
C VAL A 500 0.15 -5.74 -7.11
N GLN A 501 -1.06 -5.56 -7.67
CA GLN A 501 -1.96 -6.66 -7.98
C GLN A 501 -1.36 -7.62 -9.02
N SER A 502 -0.74 -7.11 -10.09
CA SER A 502 0.01 -7.93 -11.05
C SER A 502 1.22 -8.62 -10.42
N TRP A 503 1.98 -7.93 -9.56
CA TRP A 503 3.10 -8.54 -8.80
C TRP A 503 2.61 -9.72 -7.96
N LEU A 504 1.54 -9.53 -7.18
CA LEU A 504 0.92 -10.57 -6.36
C LEU A 504 0.37 -11.72 -7.22
N ALA A 505 -0.26 -11.41 -8.35
CA ALA A 505 -0.77 -12.40 -9.30
C ALA A 505 0.36 -13.27 -9.89
N LEU A 506 1.47 -12.65 -10.27
CA LEU A 506 2.64 -13.31 -10.84
C LEU A 506 3.41 -14.11 -9.79
N TYR A 507 3.96 -13.46 -8.76
CA TYR A 507 4.96 -14.06 -7.88
C TYR A 507 4.37 -14.90 -6.75
N VAL A 508 3.13 -14.64 -6.31
CA VAL A 508 2.45 -15.42 -5.25
C VAL A 508 1.36 -16.30 -5.82
N TYR A 509 0.29 -15.72 -6.36
CA TYR A 509 -0.95 -16.43 -6.72
C TYR A 509 -0.74 -17.54 -7.75
N SER A 510 -0.03 -17.26 -8.85
CA SER A 510 0.21 -18.25 -9.92
C SER A 510 1.17 -19.38 -9.53
N ARG A 511 1.92 -19.19 -8.44
CA ARG A 511 2.91 -20.14 -7.90
C ARG A 511 2.42 -20.85 -6.62
N THR A 512 1.20 -20.58 -6.18
CA THR A 512 0.58 -21.15 -4.97
C THR A 512 -0.46 -22.22 -5.32
N ASN A 513 -0.61 -23.23 -4.47
CA ASN A 513 -1.63 -24.27 -4.62
C ASN A 513 -3.05 -23.65 -4.68
N GLN A 514 -3.87 -24.09 -5.63
CA GLN A 514 -5.22 -23.59 -5.89
C GLN A 514 -6.15 -23.59 -4.66
N MET A 515 -5.92 -24.47 -3.69
CA MET A 515 -6.74 -24.62 -2.48
C MET A 515 -6.65 -23.47 -1.47
N TYR A 516 -5.60 -22.64 -1.51
CA TYR A 516 -5.39 -21.54 -0.55
C TYR A 516 -4.71 -20.29 -1.17
N ARG A 517 -4.72 -20.19 -2.51
CA ARG A 517 -4.00 -19.14 -3.24
C ARG A 517 -4.56 -17.73 -3.05
N VAL A 518 -5.85 -17.57 -2.75
CA VAL A 518 -6.45 -16.23 -2.57
C VAL A 518 -6.08 -15.67 -1.21
N GLU A 519 -6.21 -16.54 -0.20
CA GLU A 519 -5.93 -16.34 1.21
C GLU A 519 -4.45 -16.04 1.42
N LEU A 520 -3.54 -16.86 0.87
CA LEU A 520 -2.09 -16.63 0.98
C LEU A 520 -1.66 -15.36 0.26
N THR A 521 -2.21 -15.06 -0.91
CA THR A 521 -1.89 -13.82 -1.64
C THR A 521 -2.29 -12.57 -0.85
N MET A 522 -3.47 -12.59 -0.21
CA MET A 522 -3.93 -11.47 0.62
C MET A 522 -3.22 -11.41 1.98
N PHE A 523 -2.78 -12.54 2.53
CA PHE A 523 -1.92 -12.60 3.72
C PHE A 523 -0.52 -12.01 3.46
N VAL A 524 0.10 -12.34 2.31
CA VAL A 524 1.38 -11.74 1.88
C VAL A 524 1.22 -10.24 1.62
N SER A 525 0.10 -9.81 1.03
CA SER A 525 -0.23 -8.39 0.88
C SER A 525 -0.34 -7.66 2.24
N ALA A 526 -0.99 -8.27 3.23
CA ALA A 526 -1.06 -7.72 4.59
C ALA A 526 0.32 -7.58 5.23
N LEU A 527 1.14 -8.64 5.20
CA LEU A 527 2.51 -8.63 5.73
C LEU A 527 3.39 -7.58 5.06
N TRP A 528 3.26 -7.41 3.74
CA TRP A 528 3.96 -6.35 3.01
C TRP A 528 3.58 -4.99 3.59
N HIS A 529 2.28 -4.66 3.66
CA HIS A 529 1.81 -3.38 4.18
C HIS A 529 2.20 -3.08 5.65
N GLY A 530 2.10 -4.06 6.56
CA GLY A 530 2.48 -3.85 7.95
C GLY A 530 2.04 -4.95 8.92
N THR A 531 2.56 -4.91 10.13
CA THR A 531 2.23 -5.88 11.21
C THR A 531 1.02 -5.46 12.04
N TYR A 532 0.50 -4.24 11.85
CA TYR A 532 -0.71 -3.75 12.52
C TYR A 532 -1.97 -4.54 12.10
N ALA A 533 -2.76 -4.96 13.09
CA ALA A 533 -3.95 -5.78 12.90
C ALA A 533 -4.98 -5.22 11.88
N GLY A 534 -5.04 -3.89 11.70
CA GLY A 534 -5.90 -3.25 10.70
C GLY A 534 -5.61 -3.69 9.26
N TYR A 535 -4.35 -3.99 8.91
CA TYR A 535 -4.01 -4.50 7.58
C TYR A 535 -4.53 -5.91 7.38
N PHE A 536 -4.28 -6.82 8.34
CA PHE A 536 -4.79 -8.20 8.28
C PHE A 536 -6.31 -8.24 8.20
N MET A 537 -7.02 -7.45 9.02
CA MET A 537 -8.49 -7.36 8.93
C MET A 537 -8.97 -6.81 7.59
N SER A 538 -8.25 -5.86 6.98
CA SER A 538 -8.61 -5.30 5.67
C SER A 538 -8.38 -6.28 4.52
N PHE A 539 -7.25 -6.99 4.50
CA PHE A 539 -6.90 -7.88 3.39
C PHE A 539 -7.52 -9.28 3.52
N LEU A 540 -7.59 -9.86 4.72
CA LEU A 540 -8.17 -11.20 4.91
C LEU A 540 -9.71 -11.23 4.82
N ALA A 541 -10.36 -10.07 4.87
CA ALA A 541 -11.77 -9.94 4.49
C ALA A 541 -12.00 -9.97 2.97
N VAL A 542 -10.99 -9.70 2.13
CA VAL A 542 -11.13 -9.74 0.66
C VAL A 542 -11.46 -11.16 0.15
N PRO A 543 -10.75 -12.24 0.55
CA PRO A 543 -11.14 -13.61 0.22
C PRO A 543 -12.61 -13.88 0.57
N MET A 544 -13.02 -13.57 1.80
CA MET A 544 -14.40 -13.76 2.28
C MET A 544 -15.44 -13.04 1.40
N CYS A 545 -15.21 -11.76 1.09
CA CYS A 545 -16.08 -11.00 0.19
C CYS A 545 -16.12 -11.64 -1.21
N THR A 546 -15.00 -12.12 -1.74
CA THR A 546 -14.98 -12.76 -3.07
C THR A 546 -15.64 -14.14 -3.10
N SER A 547 -15.61 -14.91 -2.01
CA SER A 547 -16.35 -16.18 -1.90
C SER A 547 -17.86 -15.99 -1.77
N VAL A 548 -18.30 -14.91 -1.09
CA VAL A 548 -19.71 -14.50 -1.05
C VAL A 548 -20.15 -14.02 -2.43
N GLU A 549 -19.34 -13.21 -3.11
CA GLU A 549 -19.54 -12.79 -4.50
C GLU A 549 -19.71 -13.97 -5.45
N ASP A 550 -18.79 -14.94 -5.46
CA ASP A 550 -18.90 -16.16 -6.28
C ASP A 550 -20.20 -16.95 -6.00
N THR A 551 -20.64 -16.96 -4.74
CA THR A 551 -21.87 -17.63 -4.32
C THR A 551 -23.11 -16.90 -4.86
N ILE A 552 -23.20 -15.58 -4.66
CA ILE A 552 -24.28 -14.75 -5.20
C ILE A 552 -24.30 -14.83 -6.74
N PHE A 553 -23.12 -14.81 -7.37
CA PHE A 553 -22.98 -14.88 -8.82
C PHE A 553 -23.45 -16.21 -9.40
N LYS A 554 -23.38 -17.31 -8.64
CA LYS A 554 -23.90 -18.64 -9.01
C LYS A 554 -25.42 -18.75 -8.89
N TYR A 555 -26.04 -18.07 -7.92
CA TYR A 555 -27.50 -18.14 -7.69
C TYR A 555 -28.30 -17.10 -8.49
N MET A 556 -27.67 -16.04 -8.98
CA MET A 556 -28.35 -15.06 -9.80
C MET A 556 -28.55 -15.54 -11.25
N PRO A 557 -29.78 -15.54 -11.79
CA PRO A 557 -30.02 -15.85 -13.19
C PRO A 557 -29.36 -14.80 -14.10
N VAL A 558 -28.77 -15.31 -15.18
CA VAL A 558 -28.26 -14.52 -16.31
C VAL A 558 -29.27 -14.63 -17.44
N ASN A 559 -29.55 -13.54 -18.15
CA ASN A 559 -30.51 -13.55 -19.27
C ASN A 559 -29.89 -14.29 -20.48
N GLU A 560 -30.51 -15.39 -20.89
CA GLU A 560 -29.97 -16.33 -21.89
C GLU A 560 -29.65 -15.70 -23.24
N PHE A 561 -30.44 -14.71 -23.68
CA PHE A 561 -30.28 -14.05 -24.99
C PHE A 561 -29.22 -12.94 -25.00
N THR A 562 -28.84 -12.41 -23.83
CA THR A 562 -27.90 -11.27 -23.73
C THR A 562 -26.62 -11.61 -22.96
N ASN A 563 -26.59 -12.75 -22.27
CA ASN A 563 -25.57 -13.15 -21.31
C ASN A 563 -25.29 -12.09 -20.21
N LYS A 564 -26.27 -11.23 -19.90
CA LYS A 564 -26.17 -10.14 -18.92
C LYS A 564 -26.98 -10.41 -17.66
N ARG A 565 -26.51 -9.87 -16.55
CA ARG A 565 -27.20 -9.86 -15.26
C ARG A 565 -28.27 -8.76 -15.23
N PRO A 566 -29.28 -8.85 -14.33
CA PRO A 566 -30.27 -7.79 -14.16
C PRO A 566 -29.62 -6.44 -13.85
N LEU A 567 -30.09 -5.36 -14.50
CA LEU A 567 -29.53 -4.02 -14.31
C LEU A 567 -29.51 -3.55 -12.85
N TRP A 568 -30.52 -3.90 -12.06
CA TRP A 568 -30.56 -3.56 -10.62
C TRP A 568 -29.43 -4.20 -9.80
N PHE A 569 -28.90 -5.35 -10.24
CA PHE A 569 -27.79 -6.03 -9.56
C PHE A 569 -26.43 -5.39 -9.86
N ARG A 570 -26.29 -4.73 -11.01
CA ARG A 570 -25.06 -3.98 -11.37
C ARG A 570 -24.79 -2.81 -10.41
N TYR A 571 -25.84 -2.28 -9.78
CA TYR A 571 -25.79 -1.19 -8.80
C TYR A 571 -25.70 -1.67 -7.33
N LEU A 572 -25.45 -2.97 -7.09
CA LEU A 572 -25.46 -3.63 -5.77
C LEU A 572 -24.07 -4.17 -5.39
#